data_AF-A0A3D0C3W5-F1
#
_entry.id   AF-A0A3D0C3W5-F1
#
_cell.length_a   1.000
_cell.length_b   1.000
_cell.length_c   1.000
_cell.angle_alpha   90.00
_cell.angle_beta   90.00
_cell.angle_gamma   90.00
#
_symmetry.space_group_name_H-M   'P 1'
#
loop_
_entity.id
_entity.type
_entity.pdbx_description
1 polymer ?
#
loop_
_entity_poly.entity_id
_entity_poly.type
_entity_poly.pdbx_seq_one_letter_code
_entity_poly.pdbx_strand_id
1 'polypeptide(L)'
;MQKILGHIGVDSGQVMVGDPCYLSKWKDNEYDGRREYLGRDLSKLVWPEDFTRYDEKIEPYGKTMNEMLKKRKFVEIKGTPSGEYSYKGACEATVLDKRLGGEIGKGLAVACSSGWGDGSYPVIATYNEEGRVASLTIKFIEDE
;
A
#
# COMPACT_ATOMS: atom_id res chain seq x y z
N MET A 1 13.30 24.29 -16.43
CA MET A 1 13.96 23.19 -17.19
C MET A 1 13.70 21.86 -16.49
N GLN A 2 13.46 20.76 -17.21
CA GLN A 2 13.30 19.42 -16.61
C GLN A 2 14.48 18.51 -16.93
N LYS A 3 14.89 17.67 -15.98
CA LYS A 3 15.94 16.65 -16.16
C LYS A 3 15.58 15.36 -15.41
N ILE A 4 15.90 14.22 -16.00
CA ILE A 4 15.90 12.94 -15.28
C ILE A 4 17.10 12.96 -14.32
N LEU A 5 16.83 12.82 -13.03
CA LEU A 5 17.86 12.68 -12.01
C LEU A 5 18.35 11.24 -11.86
N GLY A 6 17.47 10.29 -12.16
CA GLY A 6 17.74 8.87 -12.03
C GLY A 6 16.46 8.06 -12.11
N HIS A 7 16.53 6.82 -11.62
CA HIS A 7 15.39 5.92 -11.54
C HIS A 7 15.29 5.34 -10.12
N ILE A 8 14.06 5.06 -9.68
CA ILE A 8 13.78 4.31 -8.46
C ILE A 8 13.37 2.89 -8.83
N GLY A 9 14.04 1.90 -8.24
CA GLY A 9 13.62 0.50 -8.32
C GLY A 9 12.53 0.23 -7.28
N VAL A 10 11.48 -0.48 -7.69
CA VAL A 10 10.34 -0.84 -6.85
C VAL A 10 10.15 -2.34 -6.90
N ASP A 11 10.09 -2.97 -5.72
CA ASP A 11 9.90 -4.42 -5.50
C ASP A 11 8.82 -4.70 -4.43
N SER A 12 8.15 -3.64 -3.99
CA SER A 12 7.10 -3.68 -2.96
C SER A 12 5.75 -3.18 -3.49
N GLY A 13 5.68 -2.78 -4.76
CA GLY A 13 4.56 -2.05 -5.35
C GLY A 13 4.33 -0.64 -4.77
N GLN A 14 5.33 -0.07 -4.08
CA GLN A 14 5.20 1.18 -3.34
C GLN A 14 6.47 2.05 -3.46
N VAL A 15 6.31 3.36 -3.27
CA VAL A 15 7.42 4.28 -3.02
C VAL A 15 7.15 5.12 -1.78
N MET A 16 8.22 5.66 -1.19
CA MET A 16 8.17 6.57 -0.07
C MET A 16 9.10 7.77 -0.30
N VAL A 17 8.63 8.96 0.04
CA VAL A 17 9.44 10.19 0.07
C VAL A 17 9.49 10.71 1.49
N GLY A 18 10.69 10.90 2.03
CA GLY A 18 10.93 11.42 3.38
C GLY A 18 12.34 11.98 3.54
N ASP A 19 12.56 12.72 4.62
CA ASP A 19 13.87 13.30 4.92
C ASP A 19 14.84 12.22 5.45
N PRO A 20 16.06 12.09 4.89
CA PRO A 20 17.05 11.11 5.36
C PRO A 20 17.44 11.28 6.83
N CYS A 21 17.25 12.45 7.44
CA CYS A 21 17.49 12.68 8.88
C CYS A 21 16.58 11.84 9.79
N TYR A 22 15.51 11.25 9.26
CA TYR A 22 14.57 10.44 10.02
C TYR A 22 14.78 8.93 9.89
N LEU A 23 15.75 8.48 9.08
CA LEU A 23 16.01 7.05 8.86
C LEU A 23 16.24 6.28 10.17
N SER A 24 16.88 6.90 11.16
CA SER A 24 17.10 6.30 12.49
C SER A 24 15.82 6.05 13.30
N LYS A 25 14.70 6.66 12.90
CA LYS A 25 13.38 6.49 13.51
C LYS A 25 12.55 5.43 12.80
N TRP A 26 13.01 4.93 11.64
CA TRP A 26 12.30 3.94 10.86
C TRP A 26 12.17 2.64 11.64
N LYS A 27 10.96 2.07 11.65
CA LYS A 27 10.73 0.75 12.22
C LYS A 27 10.63 -0.27 11.10
N ASP A 28 11.60 -1.16 11.06
CA ASP A 28 11.63 -2.29 10.14
C ASP A 28 10.76 -3.42 10.72
N ASN A 29 9.46 -3.33 10.50
CA ASN A 29 8.47 -4.31 10.95
C ASN A 29 7.75 -4.95 9.76
N GLU A 30 7.03 -6.03 10.02
CA GLU A 30 6.33 -6.76 8.96
C GLU A 30 4.89 -6.30 8.79
N TYR A 31 4.41 -6.34 7.55
CA TYR A 31 2.99 -6.29 7.23
C TYR A 31 2.49 -7.72 7.00
N ASP A 32 1.61 -8.19 7.87
CA ASP A 32 1.12 -9.58 7.84
C ASP A 32 0.03 -9.84 6.78
N GLY A 33 -0.49 -8.80 6.14
CA GLY A 33 -1.53 -8.91 5.12
C GLY A 33 -2.83 -9.57 5.61
N ARG A 34 -3.04 -9.67 6.93
CA ARG A 34 -4.21 -10.31 7.52
C ARG A 34 -5.48 -9.61 7.09
N ARG A 35 -6.50 -10.41 6.73
CA ARG A 35 -7.82 -9.90 6.32
C ARG A 35 -8.90 -10.50 7.17
N GLU A 36 -9.70 -9.64 7.79
CA GLU A 36 -10.87 -10.06 8.56
C GLU A 36 -12.14 -9.95 7.72
N TYR A 37 -13.03 -10.92 7.88
CA TYR A 37 -14.33 -10.98 7.22
C TYR A 37 -15.43 -11.16 8.25
N LEU A 38 -16.48 -10.34 8.19
CA LEU A 38 -17.65 -10.42 9.06
C LEU A 38 -18.84 -11.04 8.33
N GLY A 39 -19.33 -12.14 8.88
CA GLY A 39 -20.55 -12.81 8.46
C GLY A 39 -21.81 -12.09 8.95
N ARG A 40 -22.93 -12.26 8.24
CA ARG A 40 -24.25 -11.77 8.72
C ARG A 40 -24.71 -12.40 10.04
N ASP A 41 -24.19 -13.59 10.34
CA ASP A 41 -24.37 -14.32 11.60
C ASP A 41 -23.39 -13.87 12.69
N LEU A 42 -22.66 -12.77 12.46
CA LEU A 42 -21.62 -12.21 13.35
C LEU A 42 -20.39 -13.12 13.51
N SER A 43 -20.29 -14.19 12.72
CA SER A 43 -19.06 -14.99 12.66
C SER A 43 -17.93 -14.19 12.01
N LYS A 44 -16.70 -14.44 12.45
CA LYS A 44 -15.50 -13.88 11.86
C LYS A 44 -14.71 -14.98 11.17
N LEU A 45 -14.17 -14.65 10.00
CA LEU A 45 -13.16 -15.46 9.32
C LEU A 45 -11.94 -14.58 9.03
N VAL A 46 -10.76 -15.14 9.19
CA VAL A 46 -9.47 -14.46 9.04
C VAL A 46 -8.64 -15.18 8.00
N TRP A 47 -8.16 -14.47 6.99
CA TRP A 47 -7.14 -14.98 6.08
C TRP A 47 -5.75 -14.56 6.60
N PRO A 48 -4.74 -15.44 6.61
CA PRO A 48 -4.74 -16.85 6.17
C PRO A 48 -5.05 -17.89 7.28
N GLU A 49 -5.59 -17.48 8.43
CA GLU A 49 -5.72 -18.32 9.64
C GLU A 49 -6.84 -19.36 9.53
N ASP A 50 -8.04 -18.95 9.16
CA ASP A 50 -9.22 -19.82 9.02
C ASP A 50 -9.32 -20.46 7.63
N PHE A 51 -8.69 -19.85 6.63
CA PHE A 51 -8.60 -20.35 5.26
C PHE A 51 -7.41 -19.70 4.57
N THR A 52 -6.79 -20.43 3.64
CA THR A 52 -5.60 -19.97 2.89
C THR A 52 -5.93 -19.69 1.43
N ARG A 53 -6.99 -20.32 0.92
CA ARG A 53 -7.40 -20.25 -0.48
C ARG A 53 -8.84 -19.80 -0.62
N TYR A 54 -9.09 -18.83 -1.50
CA TYR A 54 -10.43 -18.28 -1.67
C TYR A 54 -11.41 -19.23 -2.39
N ASP A 55 -10.88 -20.23 -3.08
CA ASP A 55 -11.59 -21.27 -3.81
C ASP A 55 -11.75 -22.59 -3.04
N GLU A 56 -11.22 -22.68 -1.81
CA GLU A 56 -11.43 -23.85 -0.94
C GLU A 56 -12.73 -23.74 -0.15
N LYS A 57 -13.37 -24.87 0.15
CA LYS A 57 -14.57 -24.89 0.98
C LYS A 57 -14.19 -24.66 2.44
N ILE A 58 -14.90 -23.75 3.10
CA ILE A 58 -14.70 -23.40 4.50
C ILE A 58 -15.84 -24.03 5.30
N GLU A 59 -15.50 -24.90 6.25
CA GLU A 59 -16.48 -25.45 7.20
C GLU A 59 -16.74 -24.44 8.34
N PRO A 60 -17.96 -24.40 8.90
CA PRO A 60 -19.12 -25.25 8.63
C PRO A 60 -19.99 -24.77 7.44
N TYR A 61 -19.50 -23.82 6.64
CA TYR A 61 -20.32 -23.16 5.62
C TYR A 61 -20.51 -24.00 4.35
N GLY A 62 -19.65 -25.00 4.12
CA GLY A 62 -19.65 -25.86 2.93
C GLY A 62 -19.49 -25.10 1.61
N LYS A 63 -19.00 -23.85 1.68
CA LYS A 63 -18.88 -22.88 0.57
C LYS A 63 -17.51 -22.24 0.60
N THR A 64 -17.08 -21.76 -0.55
CA THR A 64 -15.83 -21.03 -0.69
C THR A 64 -15.96 -19.57 -0.26
N MET A 65 -14.86 -18.93 0.13
CA MET A 65 -14.88 -17.50 0.43
C MET A 65 -15.36 -16.69 -0.78
N ASN A 66 -14.94 -17.06 -2.00
CA ASN A 66 -15.42 -16.45 -3.25
C ASN A 66 -16.95 -16.47 -3.38
N GLU A 67 -17.59 -17.62 -3.13
CA GLU A 67 -19.05 -17.72 -3.17
C GLU A 67 -19.74 -16.90 -2.08
N MET A 68 -19.13 -16.85 -0.89
CA MET A 68 -19.66 -16.14 0.27
C MET A 68 -19.58 -14.61 0.09
N LEU A 69 -18.49 -14.10 -0.48
CA LEU A 69 -18.35 -12.69 -0.87
C LEU A 69 -19.32 -12.31 -1.99
N LYS A 70 -19.44 -13.16 -3.04
CA LYS A 70 -20.37 -12.93 -4.15
C LYS A 70 -21.83 -12.81 -3.68
N LYS A 71 -22.23 -13.61 -2.69
CA LYS A 71 -23.57 -13.59 -2.10
C LYS A 71 -23.73 -12.55 -0.97
N ARG A 72 -22.69 -11.75 -0.67
CA ARG A 72 -22.63 -10.81 0.46
C ARG A 72 -23.03 -11.47 1.78
N LYS A 73 -22.65 -12.74 1.97
CA LYS A 73 -22.81 -13.47 3.23
C LYS A 73 -21.74 -13.05 4.23
N PHE A 74 -20.55 -12.77 3.71
CA PHE A 74 -19.44 -12.14 4.39
C PHE A 74 -19.09 -10.82 3.71
N VAL A 75 -18.52 -9.90 4.49
CA VAL A 75 -17.92 -8.64 4.01
C VAL A 75 -16.53 -8.51 4.61
N GLU A 76 -15.56 -8.04 3.82
CA GLU A 76 -14.21 -7.74 4.32
C GLU A 76 -14.27 -6.51 5.23
N ILE A 77 -13.71 -6.62 6.42
CA ILE A 77 -13.49 -5.51 7.33
C ILE A 77 -12.18 -4.84 6.93
N LYS A 78 -12.25 -3.68 6.29
CA LYS A 78 -11.07 -2.86 6.03
C LYS A 78 -10.72 -2.03 7.26
N GLY A 79 -9.50 -2.21 7.77
CA GLY A 79 -8.92 -1.33 8.77
C GLY A 79 -8.61 0.06 8.22
N THR A 80 -8.11 0.93 9.08
CA THR A 80 -7.52 2.23 8.70
C THR A 80 -6.01 2.18 8.83
N PRO A 81 -5.25 2.93 8.01
CA PRO A 81 -3.80 3.00 8.18
C PRO A 81 -3.40 3.48 9.57
N SER A 82 -2.39 2.84 10.16
CA SER A 82 -1.84 3.26 11.47
C SER A 82 -1.14 4.61 11.42
N GLY A 83 -0.63 5.01 10.24
CA GLY A 83 0.22 6.18 10.08
C GLY A 83 1.60 6.02 10.73
N GLU A 84 1.99 4.80 11.08
CA GLU A 84 3.30 4.54 11.69
C GLU A 84 4.43 4.77 10.69
N TYR A 85 5.56 5.34 11.16
CA TYR A 85 6.78 5.44 10.35
C TYR A 85 7.50 4.10 10.29
N SER A 86 6.94 3.18 9.51
CA SER A 86 7.34 1.78 9.43
C SER A 86 6.97 1.15 8.09
N TYR A 87 7.55 -0.01 7.77
CA TYR A 87 7.19 -0.74 6.54
C TYR A 87 5.71 -1.14 6.57
N LYS A 88 5.22 -1.63 7.71
CA LYS A 88 3.78 -1.87 7.94
C LYS A 88 2.94 -0.62 7.70
N GLY A 89 3.35 0.53 8.24
CA GLY A 89 2.62 1.79 8.06
C GLY A 89 2.56 2.23 6.59
N ALA A 90 3.64 2.04 5.83
CA ALA A 90 3.65 2.28 4.39
C ALA A 90 2.69 1.34 3.65
N CYS A 91 2.75 0.02 3.91
CA CYS A 91 1.82 -0.97 3.35
C CYS A 91 0.36 -0.63 3.65
N GLU A 92 0.05 -0.29 4.89
CA GLU A 92 -1.30 0.09 5.27
C GLU A 92 -1.76 1.37 4.55
N ALA A 93 -0.90 2.38 4.40
CA ALA A 93 -1.23 3.60 3.68
C ALA A 93 -1.55 3.35 2.20
N THR A 94 -0.89 2.37 1.57
CA THR A 94 -1.11 2.06 0.14
C THR A 94 -2.23 1.05 -0.10
N VAL A 95 -2.47 0.12 0.84
CA VAL A 95 -3.46 -0.96 0.71
C VAL A 95 -4.83 -0.58 1.30
N LEU A 96 -4.86 0.10 2.45
CA LEU A 96 -6.10 0.39 3.19
C LEU A 96 -6.71 1.76 2.83
N ASP A 97 -5.88 2.74 2.47
CA ASP A 97 -6.37 4.07 2.06
C ASP A 97 -6.87 4.04 0.62
N LYS A 98 -8.05 4.63 0.37
CA LYS A 98 -8.65 4.72 -0.96
C LYS A 98 -7.85 5.61 -1.92
N ARG A 99 -6.99 6.49 -1.39
CA ARG A 99 -6.09 7.35 -2.17
C ARG A 99 -4.86 6.60 -2.66
N LEU A 100 -4.67 5.33 -2.27
CA LEU A 100 -3.52 4.49 -2.60
C LEU A 100 -2.20 5.08 -2.08
N GLY A 101 -2.27 5.78 -0.95
CA GLY A 101 -1.13 6.44 -0.32
C GLY A 101 -1.56 7.35 0.84
N GLY A 102 -0.57 7.84 1.57
CA GLY A 102 -0.80 8.68 2.74
C GLY A 102 0.48 9.09 3.45
N GLU A 103 0.33 10.05 4.36
CA GLU A 103 1.39 10.46 5.28
C GLU A 103 1.62 9.38 6.35
N ILE A 104 2.88 9.17 6.69
CA ILE A 104 3.32 8.30 7.78
C ILE A 104 4.30 9.03 8.70
N GLY A 105 4.32 8.64 9.97
CA GLY A 105 5.18 9.24 10.98
C GLY A 105 4.76 10.62 11.46
N LYS A 106 3.55 11.10 11.12
CA LYS A 106 3.09 12.48 11.39
C LYS A 106 3.98 13.51 10.70
N GLY A 107 4.18 13.35 9.39
CA GLY A 107 4.90 14.28 8.52
C GLY A 107 6.36 13.91 8.25
N LEU A 108 6.82 12.73 8.66
CA LEU A 108 8.19 12.28 8.39
C LEU A 108 8.36 11.76 6.95
N ALA A 109 7.30 11.18 6.38
CA ALA A 109 7.27 10.74 5.00
C ALA A 109 5.84 10.63 4.45
N VAL A 110 5.75 10.49 3.12
CA VAL A 110 4.54 10.11 2.40
C VAL A 110 4.84 8.86 1.59
N ALA A 111 3.96 7.87 1.67
CA ALA A 111 4.01 6.65 0.86
C ALA A 111 2.88 6.62 -0.17
N CYS A 112 3.10 6.02 -1.33
CA CYS A 112 2.07 5.74 -2.33
C CYS A 112 2.35 4.47 -3.12
N SER A 113 1.30 3.91 -3.72
CA SER A 113 1.42 2.78 -4.65
C SER A 113 2.06 3.23 -5.96
N SER A 114 2.93 2.40 -6.52
CA SER A 114 3.66 2.63 -7.76
C SER A 114 2.88 2.19 -9.00
N GLY A 115 1.71 2.77 -9.27
CA GLY A 115 0.95 2.50 -10.50
C GLY A 115 0.74 1.01 -10.80
N TRP A 116 1.53 0.46 -11.74
CA TRP A 116 1.47 -0.95 -12.16
C TRP A 116 2.20 -1.94 -11.24
N GLY A 117 2.86 -1.47 -10.18
CA GLY A 117 3.55 -2.29 -9.20
C GLY A 117 5.08 -2.20 -9.35
N ASP A 118 5.74 -3.35 -9.43
CA ASP A 118 7.19 -3.44 -9.41
C ASP A 118 7.80 -3.01 -10.75
N GLY A 119 9.02 -2.47 -10.69
CA GLY A 119 9.71 -1.97 -11.88
C GLY A 119 10.74 -0.90 -11.58
N SER A 120 11.12 -0.15 -12.62
CA SER A 120 12.05 0.97 -12.51
C SER A 120 11.42 2.23 -13.11
N TYR A 121 11.24 3.26 -12.29
CA TYR A 121 10.50 4.47 -12.67
C TYR A 121 11.41 5.70 -12.67
N PRO A 122 11.32 6.58 -13.68
CA PRO A 122 12.16 7.77 -13.75
C PRO A 122 11.75 8.81 -12.69
N VAL A 123 12.76 9.44 -12.10
CA VAL A 123 12.60 10.58 -11.19
C VAL A 123 13.04 11.84 -11.92
N ILE A 124 12.09 12.73 -12.18
CA ILE A 124 12.26 13.94 -12.98
C ILE A 124 12.27 15.15 -12.06
N ALA A 125 13.32 15.97 -12.13
CA ALA A 125 13.38 17.25 -11.45
C ALA A 125 13.00 18.39 -12.38
N THR A 126 12.15 19.29 -11.89
CA THR A 126 11.90 20.60 -12.52
C THR A 126 12.70 21.65 -11.78
N TYR A 127 13.44 22.48 -12.52
CA TYR A 127 14.26 23.56 -12.01
C TYR A 127 13.64 24.93 -12.29
N ASN A 128 13.72 25.84 -11.31
CA ASN A 128 13.36 27.25 -11.47
C ASN A 128 14.42 28.02 -12.29
N GLU A 129 14.19 29.31 -12.49
CA GLU A 129 15.06 30.19 -13.30
C GLU A 129 16.48 30.33 -12.72
N GLU A 130 16.64 30.17 -11.40
CA GLU A 130 17.93 30.22 -10.71
C GLU A 130 18.68 28.87 -10.72
N GLY A 131 18.12 27.84 -11.37
CA GLY A 131 18.71 26.51 -11.41
C GLY A 131 18.55 25.71 -10.11
N ARG A 132 17.62 26.09 -9.22
CA ARG A 132 17.25 25.33 -8.02
C ARG A 132 16.15 24.31 -8.34
N VAL A 133 16.18 23.14 -7.70
CA VAL A 133 15.11 22.13 -7.82
C VAL A 133 13.84 22.71 -7.20
N ALA A 134 12.78 22.83 -8.00
CA ALA A 134 11.47 23.35 -7.60
C ALA A 134 10.44 22.24 -7.39
N SER A 135 10.54 21.14 -8.12
CA SER A 135 9.68 19.97 -7.92
C SER A 135 10.37 18.67 -8.36
N LEU A 136 9.88 17.56 -7.81
CA LEU A 136 10.20 16.20 -8.23
C LEU A 136 8.92 15.50 -8.68
N THR A 137 9.03 14.70 -9.73
CA THR A 137 7.95 13.87 -10.26
C THR A 137 8.50 12.46 -10.47
N ILE A 138 7.84 11.46 -9.88
CA ILE A 138 8.06 10.05 -10.20
C ILE A 138 6.95 9.65 -11.16
N LYS A 139 7.32 9.29 -12.39
CA LYS A 139 6.34 8.99 -13.44
C LYS A 139 6.07 7.47 -13.47
N PHE A 140 4.95 7.05 -12.86
CA PHE A 140 4.58 5.62 -12.79
C PHE A 140 3.89 5.11 -14.07
N ILE A 141 3.11 5.97 -14.71
CA ILE A 141 2.31 5.64 -15.89
C ILE A 141 2.57 6.75 -16.92
N GLU A 142 2.75 6.36 -18.17
CA GLU A 142 2.79 7.32 -19.28
C GLU A 142 1.37 7.64 -19.74
N ASP A 143 1.11 8.91 -20.06
CA ASP A 143 -0.13 9.26 -20.75
C ASP A 143 -0.14 8.56 -22.11
N GLU A 144 -1.26 7.94 -22.48
CA GLU A 144 -1.52 7.46 -23.85
C GLU A 144 -1.61 8.61 -24.85
#